data_AF-A0A5C7MEI5-F1
#
_entry.id   AF-A0A5C7MEI5-F1
#
_cell.length_a   1.000
_cell.length_b   1.000
_cell.length_c   1.000
_cell.angle_alpha   90.00
_cell.angle_beta   90.00
_cell.angle_gamma   90.00
#
_symmetry.space_group_name_H-M   'P 1'
#
loop_
_entity.id
_entity.type
_entity.pdbx_description
1 polymer ?
#
loop_
_entity_poly.entity_id
_entity_poly.type
_entity_poly.pdbx_seq_one_letter_code
_entity_poly.pdbx_strand_id
1 'polypeptide(L)'
;MLTENNHAFDVCYYPILDSTRGRPYGLYLHGNEGTEGAERAVQSITTGLGWVKAADYVAISGKPGKPDLEACWELGATVAAQLMG
;
A
#
# COMPACT_ATOMS: atom_id res chain seq x y z
N MET A 1 -14.34 -7.37 -8.29
CA MET A 1 -12.88 -7.31 -8.44
C MET A 1 -12.27 -6.88 -7.09
N LEU A 2 -12.22 -7.80 -6.13
CA LEU A 2 -11.67 -7.56 -4.77
C LEU A 2 -10.77 -8.71 -4.29
N THR A 3 -10.36 -9.63 -5.18
CA THR A 3 -9.71 -10.89 -4.79
C THR A 3 -8.19 -10.88 -4.86
N GLU A 4 -7.56 -9.97 -5.62
CA GLU A 4 -6.09 -10.05 -5.82
C GLU A 4 -5.29 -9.53 -4.62
N ASN A 5 -5.78 -8.47 -3.95
CA ASN A 5 -5.03 -7.88 -2.85
C ASN A 5 -5.02 -8.77 -1.60
N ASN A 6 -6.15 -9.42 -1.28
CA ASN A 6 -6.21 -10.33 -0.14
C ASN A 6 -5.37 -11.59 -0.39
N HIS A 7 -5.44 -12.17 -1.60
CA HIS A 7 -4.71 -13.39 -1.92
C HIS A 7 -3.18 -13.22 -1.83
N ALA A 8 -2.64 -12.08 -2.23
CA ALA A 8 -1.20 -11.81 -2.13
C ALA A 8 -0.70 -11.87 -0.67
N PHE A 9 -1.47 -11.30 0.27
CA PHE A 9 -1.13 -11.35 1.69
C PHE A 9 -1.46 -12.69 2.33
N ASP A 10 -2.54 -13.38 1.93
CA ASP A 10 -2.87 -14.73 2.42
C ASP A 10 -1.70 -15.71 2.22
N VAL A 11 -0.99 -15.60 1.10
CA VAL A 11 0.16 -16.48 0.78
C VAL A 11 1.41 -16.11 1.59
N CYS A 12 1.62 -14.81 1.87
CA CYS A 12 2.89 -14.33 2.38
C CYS A 12 2.88 -13.97 3.88
N TYR A 13 1.71 -13.81 4.50
CA TYR A 13 1.56 -13.21 5.84
C TYR A 13 2.38 -13.92 6.92
N TYR A 14 2.15 -15.21 7.14
CA TYR A 14 2.86 -15.97 8.18
C TYR A 14 4.37 -16.12 7.90
N PRO A 15 4.82 -16.41 6.66
CA PRO A 15 6.25 -16.47 6.35
C PRO A 15 7.04 -15.19 6.67
N ILE A 16 6.41 -14.01 6.58
CA ILE A 16 7.11 -12.72 6.70
C ILE A 16 6.81 -11.98 8.02
N LEU A 17 5.97 -12.56 8.87
CA LEU A 17 5.39 -11.92 10.05
C LEU A 17 6.44 -11.29 10.97
N ASP A 18 7.47 -12.05 11.31
CA ASP A 18 8.52 -11.58 12.24
C ASP A 18 9.75 -11.02 11.53
N SER A 19 10.00 -11.41 10.27
CA SER A 19 11.23 -11.08 9.55
C SER A 19 11.19 -9.73 8.83
N THR A 20 10.05 -9.03 8.86
CA THR A 20 9.82 -7.83 8.05
C THR A 20 9.33 -6.62 8.83
N ARG A 21 9.38 -6.69 10.15
CA ARG A 21 9.03 -5.56 11.02
C ARG A 21 9.86 -4.33 10.69
N GLY A 22 9.24 -3.16 10.79
CA GLY A 22 9.88 -1.86 10.52
C GLY A 22 10.00 -1.51 9.05
N ARG A 23 9.63 -2.39 8.10
CA ARG A 23 9.77 -2.09 6.67
C ARG A 23 8.88 -0.91 6.25
N PRO A 24 9.43 0.11 5.56
CA PRO A 24 8.62 1.18 5.01
C PRO A 24 7.77 0.66 3.85
N TYR A 25 6.54 1.16 3.73
CA TYR A 25 5.66 0.86 2.59
C TYR A 25 4.86 2.07 2.13
N GLY A 26 4.49 2.05 0.85
CA GLY A 26 3.51 2.94 0.23
C GLY A 26 2.37 2.13 -0.38
N LEU A 27 1.21 2.76 -0.57
CA LEU A 27 0.02 2.12 -1.12
C LEU A 27 -0.64 3.01 -2.16
N TYR A 28 -0.76 2.47 -3.37
CA TYR A 28 -1.62 3.00 -4.42
C TYR A 28 -2.84 2.08 -4.57
N LEU A 29 -4.03 2.68 -4.61
CA LEU A 29 -5.28 1.99 -4.83
C LEU A 29 -6.05 2.68 -5.94
N HIS A 30 -6.61 1.87 -6.82
CA HIS A 30 -7.54 2.31 -7.84
C HIS A 30 -8.89 1.64 -7.62
N GLY A 31 -9.93 2.44 -7.42
CA GLY A 31 -11.29 1.99 -7.18
C GLY A 31 -12.24 2.52 -8.24
N ASN A 32 -13.29 1.75 -8.55
CA ASN A 32 -14.36 2.26 -9.42
C ASN A 32 -15.41 3.05 -8.63
N GLU A 33 -15.70 2.64 -7.38
CA GLU A 33 -16.76 3.23 -6.53
C GLU A 33 -16.27 3.55 -5.09
N GLY A 34 -14.96 3.57 -4.87
CA GLY A 34 -14.33 3.77 -3.55
C GLY A 34 -13.20 2.78 -3.27
N THR A 35 -12.34 3.13 -2.31
CA THR A 35 -11.11 2.38 -1.95
C THR A 35 -11.04 2.02 -0.48
N GLU A 36 -11.98 2.48 0.34
CA GLU A 36 -11.90 2.47 1.80
C GLU A 36 -11.89 1.05 2.37
N GLY A 37 -12.54 0.10 1.70
CA GLY A 37 -12.49 -1.32 2.07
C GLY A 37 -11.08 -1.91 1.88
N ALA A 38 -10.44 -1.61 0.76
CA ALA A 38 -9.09 -2.05 0.46
C ALA A 38 -8.06 -1.36 1.36
N GLU A 39 -8.24 -0.07 1.65
CA GLU A 39 -7.39 0.68 2.58
C GLU A 39 -7.40 0.06 3.98
N ARG A 40 -8.60 -0.23 4.53
CA ARG A 40 -8.73 -0.86 5.85
C ARG A 40 -8.10 -2.25 5.89
N ALA A 41 -8.29 -3.05 4.83
CA ALA A 41 -7.71 -4.38 4.73
C ALA A 41 -6.18 -4.33 4.76
N VAL A 42 -5.57 -3.50 3.90
CA VAL A 42 -4.11 -3.33 3.86
C VAL A 42 -3.59 -2.77 5.19
N GLN A 43 -4.26 -1.76 5.76
CA GLN A 43 -3.85 -1.19 7.04
C GLN A 43 -3.85 -2.22 8.17
N SER A 44 -4.86 -3.10 8.24
CA SER A 44 -4.90 -4.17 9.24
C SER A 44 -3.73 -5.15 9.06
N ILE A 45 -3.42 -5.52 7.82
CA ILE A 45 -2.36 -6.47 7.51
C ILE A 45 -0.99 -5.86 7.84
N THR A 46 -0.70 -4.65 7.35
CA THR A 46 0.59 -3.99 7.55
C THR A 46 0.83 -3.63 9.02
N THR A 47 -0.22 -3.33 9.77
CA THR A 47 -0.15 -3.20 11.24
C THR A 47 0.26 -4.51 11.89
N GLY A 48 -0.35 -5.63 11.49
CA GLY A 48 0.02 -6.96 11.99
C GLY A 48 1.47 -7.36 11.69
N LEU A 49 1.97 -7.00 10.50
CA LEU A 49 3.36 -7.20 10.08
C LEU A 49 4.35 -6.21 10.73
N GLY A 50 3.85 -5.16 11.40
CA GLY A 50 4.68 -4.09 11.95
C GLY A 50 5.40 -3.24 10.89
N TRP A 51 4.82 -3.10 9.69
CA TRP A 51 5.34 -2.23 8.64
C TRP A 51 5.02 -0.75 8.94
N VAL A 52 5.84 0.15 8.43
CA VAL A 52 5.75 1.59 8.67
C VAL A 52 5.24 2.29 7.42
N LYS A 53 4.13 3.02 7.54
CA LYS A 53 3.57 3.82 6.44
C LYS A 53 4.55 4.96 6.14
N ALA A 54 5.13 4.96 4.94
CA ALA A 54 6.16 5.92 4.53
C ALA A 54 5.57 7.25 4.03
N ALA A 55 4.37 7.20 3.44
CA ALA A 55 3.66 8.36 2.91
C ALA A 55 2.15 8.10 2.90
N ASP A 56 1.36 9.16 2.67
CA ASP A 56 -0.08 9.01 2.48
C ASP A 56 -0.44 8.14 1.28
N TYR A 57 -1.58 7.45 1.40
CA TYR A 57 -2.04 6.55 0.35
C TYR A 57 -2.48 7.37 -0.86
N VAL A 58 -2.16 6.86 -2.05
CA VAL A 58 -2.70 7.41 -3.29
C VAL A 58 -3.92 6.58 -3.65
N ALA A 59 -5.11 7.07 -3.31
CA ALA A 59 -6.38 6.43 -3.59
C ALA A 59 -7.11 7.17 -4.71
N ILE A 60 -7.31 6.51 -5.84
CA ILE A 60 -7.85 7.13 -7.06
C ILE A 60 -9.15 6.45 -7.42
N SER A 61 -10.20 7.24 -7.59
CA SER A 61 -11.50 6.79 -8.06
C SER A 61 -11.77 7.27 -9.49
N GLY A 62 -12.35 6.42 -10.33
CA GLY A 62 -12.62 6.77 -11.72
C GLY A 62 -11.35 6.77 -12.58
N LYS A 63 -11.34 7.45 -13.72
CA LYS A 63 -10.21 7.37 -14.68
C LYS A 63 -8.98 8.15 -14.19
N PRO A 64 -7.79 7.53 -14.03
CA PRO A 64 -6.58 8.24 -13.62
C PRO A 64 -6.14 9.30 -14.65
N GLY A 65 -5.69 10.44 -14.14
CA GLY A 65 -5.16 11.57 -14.89
C GLY A 65 -3.66 11.82 -14.65
N LYS A 66 -3.16 12.96 -15.11
CA LYS A 66 -1.75 13.36 -14.86
C LYS A 66 -1.42 13.59 -13.38
N PRO A 67 -2.28 14.26 -12.58
CA PRO A 67 -1.99 14.47 -11.15
C PRO A 67 -1.84 13.16 -10.39
N ASP A 68 -2.58 12.14 -10.80
CA ASP A 68 -2.54 10.80 -10.22
C ASP A 68 -1.20 10.09 -10.45
N LEU A 69 -0.62 10.27 -11.63
CA LEU A 69 0.71 9.74 -11.95
C LEU A 69 1.81 10.46 -11.16
N GLU A 70 1.68 11.77 -10.99
CA GLU A 70 2.59 12.58 -10.18
C GLU A 70 2.52 12.18 -8.71
N ALA A 71 1.31 11.99 -8.17
CA ALA A 71 1.12 11.48 -6.81
C ALA A 71 1.74 10.09 -6.62
N CYS A 72 1.60 9.18 -7.61
CA CYS A 72 2.27 7.88 -7.57
C CYS A 72 3.80 8.00 -7.64
N TRP A 73 4.32 8.97 -8.39
CA TRP A 73 5.76 9.23 -8.46
C TRP A 73 6.29 9.69 -7.10
N GLU A 74 5.64 10.67 -6.47
CA GLU A 74 6.02 11.19 -5.15
C GLU A 74 5.91 10.11 -4.06
N LEU A 75 4.89 9.26 -4.13
CA LEU A 75 4.74 8.09 -3.26
C LEU A 75 5.97 7.17 -3.37
N GLY A 76 6.36 6.81 -4.60
CA GLY A 76 7.52 5.96 -4.85
C GLY A 76 8.84 6.60 -4.40
N ALA A 77 9.02 7.89 -4.69
CA ALA A 77 10.19 8.66 -4.29
C ALA A 77 10.33 8.70 -2.76
N THR A 78 9.23 8.92 -2.04
CA THR A 78 9.21 8.95 -0.58
C THR A 78 9.56 7.59 0.03
N VAL A 79 8.99 6.50 -0.50
CA VAL A 79 9.34 5.14 -0.05
C VAL A 79 10.81 4.84 -0.30
N ALA A 80 11.34 5.18 -1.49
CA ALA A 80 12.74 4.97 -1.82
C ALA A 80 13.68 5.76 -0.91
N ALA A 81 13.32 7.00 -0.55
CA ALA A 81 14.07 7.81 0.40
C ALA A 81 14.20 7.15 1.78
N GLN A 82 13.18 6.43 2.24
CA GLN A 82 13.22 5.68 3.51
C GLN A 82 14.15 4.46 3.47
N LEU A 83 14.54 3.97 2.30
CA LEU A 83 15.46 2.83 2.14
C LEU A 83 16.94 3.23 2.09
N MET A 84 17.22 4.54 1.99
CA MET A 84 18.59 5.08 1.87
C MET A 84 19.19 5.56 3.20
N GLY A 85 18.43 5.50 4.30
CA GLY A 85 18.90 5.81 5.66
C GLY A 85 19.34 4.56 6.41
#